data_AF-A0AAW4WR87-F1
#
_entry.id   AF-A0AAW4WR87-F1
#
_cell.length_a   1.000
_cell.length_b   1.000
_cell.length_c   1.000
_cell.angle_alpha   90.00
_cell.angle_beta   90.00
_cell.angle_gamma   90.00
#
_symmetry.space_group_name_H-M   'P 1'
#
loop_
_entity.id
_entity.type
_entity.pdbx_description
1 polymer ?
#
loop_
_entity_poly.entity_id
_entity_poly.type
_entity_poly.pdbx_seq_one_letter_code
_entity_poly.pdbx_strand_id
1 'polypeptide(L)' 'AKFFRTIFYIPAVISGVAVSIIFGWLLNGNYGVINYLLSLLGIDGPQWLVDPKWAIIAVIFASAFGVGSMM' A
#
# COMPACT_ATOMS: atom_id res chain seq x y z
N ALA A 1 -11.52 13.29 18.33
CA ALA A 1 -10.34 12.74 19.04
C ALA A 1 -10.13 11.23 18.81
N LYS A 2 -11.12 10.36 19.06
CA LYS A 2 -10.94 8.89 18.97
C LYS A 2 -10.63 8.37 17.55
N PHE A 3 -11.29 8.91 16.52
CA PHE A 3 -11.09 8.51 15.12
C PHE A 3 -9.65 8.67 14.63
N PHE A 4 -9.04 9.84 14.88
CA PHE A 4 -7.64 10.11 14.54
C PHE A 4 -6.70 9.12 15.24
N ARG A 5 -6.91 8.88 16.54
CA ARG A 5 -6.12 7.89 17.29
C ARG A 5 -6.23 6.51 16.64
N THR A 6 -7.41 6.05 16.25
CA THR A 6 -7.57 4.74 15.60
C THR A 6 -6.76 4.64 14.31
N ILE A 7 -6.83 5.64 13.43
CA ILE A 7 -6.13 5.60 12.13
C ILE A 7 -4.60 5.56 12.31
N PHE A 8 -4.06 6.36 13.21
CA PHE A 8 -2.61 6.39 13.45
C PHE A 8 -2.09 5.15 14.20
N TYR A 9 -2.94 4.45 14.96
CA TYR A 9 -2.55 3.22 15.67
C TYR A 9 -2.71 1.94 14.81
N ILE A 10 -3.54 1.94 13.77
CA ILE A 10 -3.75 0.77 12.90
C ILE A 10 -2.41 0.20 12.37
N PRO A 11 -1.48 1.01 11.83
CA PRO A 11 -0.23 0.48 11.30
C PRO A 11 0.67 -0.10 12.40
N ALA A 12 0.59 0.42 13.63
CA ALA A 12 1.39 -0.04 14.75
C ALA A 12 0.95 -1.40 15.31
N VAL A 13 -0.31 -1.80 15.08
CA VAL A 13 -0.89 -3.04 15.63
C VAL A 13 -0.84 -4.21 14.63
N ILE A 14 -0.68 -3.92 13.33
CA ILE A 14 -0.62 -4.95 12.28
C ILE A 14 0.82 -5.47 12.15
N SER A 15 1.00 -6.79 12.03
CA SER A 15 2.34 -7.38 11.84
C SER A 15 2.93 -7.02 10.47
N GLY A 16 4.26 -6.89 10.39
CA GLY A 16 4.93 -6.59 9.12
C GLY A 16 4.57 -7.57 7.99
N VAL A 17 4.41 -8.85 8.32
CA VAL A 17 3.97 -9.89 7.35
C VAL A 17 2.57 -9.61 6.82
N ALA A 18 1.62 -9.25 7.68
CA ALA A 18 0.27 -8.91 7.25
C ALA A 18 0.26 -7.65 6.38
N VAL A 19 1.08 -6.64 6.71
CA VAL A 19 1.26 -5.45 5.86
C VAL A 19 1.77 -5.85 4.47
N SER A 20 2.80 -6.71 4.37
CA SER A 20 3.33 -7.17 3.09
C SER A 20 2.29 -7.89 2.24
N ILE A 21 1.45 -8.74 2.84
CA ILE A 21 0.37 -9.45 2.14
C ILE A 21 -0.68 -8.46 1.61
N ILE A 22 -1.13 -7.53 2.45
CA ILE A 22 -2.13 -6.52 2.10
C ILE A 22 -1.62 -5.65 0.94
N PHE A 23 -0.42 -5.09 1.08
CA PHE A 23 0.18 -4.25 0.04
C PHE A 23 0.50 -5.04 -1.24
N GLY A 24 0.91 -6.30 -1.14
CA GLY A 24 1.13 -7.17 -2.30
C GLY A 24 -0.14 -7.39 -3.12
N TRP A 25 -1.30 -7.48 -2.46
CA TRP A 25 -2.59 -7.57 -3.14
C TRP A 25 -3.04 -6.22 -3.71
N LEU A 26 -2.94 -5.13 -2.93
CA LEU A 26 -3.30 -3.76 -3.36
C LEU A 26 -2.52 -3.31 -4.60
N LEU A 27 -1.21 -3.58 -4.62
CA LEU A 27 -0.26 -3.19 -5.66
C LEU A 27 -0.17 -4.22 -6.79
N ASN A 28 -1.06 -5.22 -6.84
CA ASN A 28 -1.05 -6.17 -7.93
C ASN A 28 -1.37 -5.49 -9.27
N GLY A 29 -0.51 -5.70 -10.27
CA GLY A 29 -0.65 -5.05 -11.57
C GLY A 29 -1.89 -5.47 -12.37
N ASN A 30 -2.40 -6.68 -12.15
CA ASN A 30 -3.47 -7.26 -12.97
C ASN A 30 -4.85 -7.16 -12.30
N TYR A 31 -4.91 -7.30 -10.97
CA TYR A 31 -6.18 -7.34 -10.22
C TYR A 31 -6.12 -6.54 -8.90
N GLY A 32 -5.14 -5.65 -8.76
CA GLY A 32 -4.97 -4.85 -7.55
C GLY A 32 -6.04 -3.76 -7.43
N VAL A 33 -6.42 -3.47 -6.18
CA VAL A 33 -7.40 -2.42 -5.88
C VAL A 33 -6.91 -1.05 -6.36
N ILE A 34 -5.61 -0.78 -6.30
CA ILE A 34 -5.06 0.51 -6.76
C ILE A 34 -5.28 0.65 -8.27
N ASN A 35 -5.00 -0.39 -9.06
CA ASN A 35 -5.22 -0.36 -10.50
C ASN A 35 -6.71 -0.29 -10.85
N TYR A 36 -7.57 -0.96 -10.08
CA TYR A 36 -9.01 -0.80 -10.21
C TYR A 36 -9.44 0.66 -10.00
N LEU A 37 -8.98 1.31 -8.93
CA LEU A 37 -9.30 2.72 -8.66
C LEU A 37 -8.76 3.66 -9.74
N LEU A 38 -7.57 3.39 -10.30
CA LEU A 38 -7.04 4.14 -11.43
C LEU A 38 -7.86 3.94 -12.70
N SER A 39 -8.37 2.73 -12.94
CA SER A 39 -9.22 2.44 -14.10
C SER A 39 -10.54 3.20 -14.05
N LEU A 40 -11.09 3.47 -12.86
CA LEU A 40 -12.27 4.33 -12.69
C LEU A 40 -12.02 5.77 -13.15
N LEU A 41 -10.76 6.22 -13.13
CA LEU A 41 -10.34 7.52 -13.62
C LEU A 41 -9.88 7.48 -15.09
N GLY A 42 -9.99 6.31 -15.75
CA GLY A 42 -9.54 6.10 -17.13
C GLY A 42 -8.03 5.96 -17.29
N ILE A 43 -7.29 5.69 -16.20
CA ILE A 43 -5.83 5.52 -16.22
C ILE A 43 -5.51 4.03 -16.21
N ASP A 44 -4.73 3.57 -17.20
CA ASP A 44 -4.12 2.24 -17.17
C ASP A 44 -3.05 2.20 -16.08
N GLY A 45 -3.35 1.48 -15.00
CA GLY A 45 -2.48 1.39 -13.83
C GLY A 45 -1.16 0.67 -14.14
N PRO A 46 -0.03 1.14 -13.59
CA PRO A 46 1.27 0.53 -13.85
C PRO A 46 1.42 -0.84 -13.17
N GLN A 47 2.40 -1.62 -13.61
CA GLN A 47 2.80 -2.84 -12.90
C GLN A 47 3.70 -2.48 -11.73
N TRP A 48 3.09 -2.13 -10.59
CA TRP A 48 3.78 -1.61 -9.40
C TRP A 48 4.94 -2.45 -8.91
N LEU A 49 4.86 -3.78 -8.99
CA LEU A 49 5.88 -4.69 -8.45
C LEU A 49 6.84 -5.23 -9.53
N VAL A 50 6.63 -4.90 -10.80
CA VAL A 50 7.40 -5.44 -11.94
C VAL A 50 8.19 -4.35 -12.64
N ASP A 51 7.59 -3.18 -12.86
CA ASP A 51 8.28 -2.05 -13.49
C ASP A 51 9.30 -1.45 -12.49
N PRO A 52 10.60 -1.42 -12.81
CA PRO A 52 11.63 -0.88 -11.92
C PRO A 52 11.37 0.56 -11.45
N LYS A 53 10.73 1.39 -12.29
CA LYS A 53 10.40 2.78 -11.94
C LYS A 53 9.33 2.85 -10.85
N TRP A 54 8.32 1.99 -10.95
CA TRP A 54 7.18 1.97 -10.02
C TRP A 54 7.44 1.10 -8.78
N ALA A 55 8.29 0.07 -8.89
CA ALA A 55 8.67 -0.83 -7.80
C ALA A 55 9.31 -0.08 -6.63
N ILE A 56 10.22 0.85 -6.91
CA ILE A 56 10.85 1.67 -5.87
C ILE A 56 9.79 2.49 -5.12
N ILE A 57 8.89 3.13 -5.86
CA ILE A 57 7.82 3.96 -5.28
C ILE A 57 6.87 3.11 -4.43
N ALA A 58 6.45 1.96 -4.95
CA ALA A 58 5.56 1.02 -4.29
C ALA A 58 6.15 0.52 -2.95
N VAL A 59 7.44 0.17 -2.95
CA VAL A 59 8.15 -0.27 -1.74
C VAL A 59 8.29 0.86 -0.73
N ILE A 60 8.58 2.10 -1.16
CA ILE A 60 8.64 3.27 -0.28
C ILE A 60 7.29 3.48 0.42
N PHE A 61 6.18 3.43 -0.32
CA PHE A 61 4.83 3.58 0.28
C PHE A 61 4.49 2.47 1.27
N ALA A 62 4.77 1.21 0.90
CA ALA A 62 4.55 0.07 1.79
C ALA A 62 5.41 0.16 3.07
N SER A 63 6.66 0.62 2.94
CA SER A 63 7.57 0.78 4.07
C SER A 63 7.16 1.93 4.97
N ALA A 64 6.74 3.06 4.40
CA ALA A 64 6.25 4.22 5.13
C ALA A 64 5.02 3.87 5.98
N PHE A 65 4.16 2.96 5.52
CA PHE A 65 3.05 2.45 6.31
C PHE A 65 3.51 1.76 7.60
N GLY A 66 4.61 0.99 7.54
CA GLY A 66 5.20 0.33 8.71
C GLY A 66 6.01 1.24 9.63
N VAL A 67 6.44 2.43 9.19
CA VAL A 67 7.23 3.35 10.04
C VAL A 67 6.45 3.76 11.30
N GLY A 68 5.13 3.86 11.22
CA GLY A 68 4.27 4.16 12.38
C GLY A 68 4.31 3.10 13.49
N SER A 69 4.81 1.88 13.22
CA SER A 69 5.00 0.84 14.24
C SER A 69 6.35 0.93 14.95
N MET A 70 7.32 1.68 14.40
CA MET A 70 8.68 1.81 14.95
C MET A 70 8.85 3.06 15.83
N MET A 71 7.82 3.92 15.92
CA MET A 71 7.79 5.15 16.72
C MET A 71 7.02 4.95 18.03
#